data_AF-A0A949KE92-F1
#
_entry.id   AF-A0A949KE92-F1
#
_cell.length_a   1.000
_cell.length_b   1.000
_cell.length_c   1.000
_cell.angle_alpha   90.00
_cell.angle_beta   90.00
_cell.angle_gamma   90.00
#
_symmetry.space_group_name_H-M   'P 1'
#
loop_
_entity.id
_entity.type
_entity.pdbx_description
1 polymer ?
#
loop_
_entity_poly.entity_id
_entity_poly.type
_entity_poly.pdbx_seq_one_letter_code
_entity_poly.pdbx_strand_id
1 'polypeptide(L)' 'MTPTVKFDPAADAAYIRFSGEAVLESEEVSEGIILDFDENGRIVGMEVLGARKHLPPAMLTEAA' A
#
# COMPACT_ATOMS: atom_id res chain seq x y z
N MET A 1 2.63 -0.74 16.11
CA MET A 1 1.43 -0.16 15.46
C MET A 1 0.83 -1.24 14.57
N THR A 2 -0.49 -1.26 14.42
CA THR A 2 -1.17 -2.17 13.47
C THR A 2 -1.17 -1.50 12.10
N PRO A 3 -0.78 -2.19 11.00
CA PRO A 3 -0.88 -1.63 9.66
C PRO A 3 -2.31 -1.21 9.33
N THR A 4 -2.47 -0.14 8.57
CA THR A 4 -3.78 0.28 8.06
C THR A 4 -3.86 0.04 6.56
N VAL A 5 -5.06 -0.27 6.07
CA VAL A 5 -5.34 -0.46 4.65
C VAL A 5 -6.40 0.55 4.25
N LYS A 6 -6.14 1.27 3.15
CA LYS A 6 -7.11 2.14 2.50
C LYS A 6 -7.33 1.63 1.09
N PHE A 7 -8.55 1.25 0.77
CA PHE A 7 -8.93 0.79 -0.56
C PHE A 7 -9.81 1.84 -1.24
N ASP A 8 -9.48 2.19 -2.49
CA ASP A 8 -10.31 2.98 -3.39
C ASP A 8 -10.91 2.04 -4.46
N PRO A 9 -12.21 1.71 -4.36
CA PRO A 9 -12.87 0.84 -5.31
C PRO A 9 -12.99 1.40 -6.73
N ALA A 10 -12.98 2.72 -6.90
CA ALA A 10 -13.12 3.39 -8.20
C ALA A 10 -11.80 3.36 -8.97
N ALA A 11 -10.68 3.49 -8.27
CA ALA A 11 -9.33 3.37 -8.83
C ALA A 11 -8.84 1.90 -8.93
N ASP A 12 -9.53 0.96 -8.28
CA ASP A 12 -9.04 -0.40 -8.03
C ASP A 12 -7.61 -0.39 -7.45
N ALA A 13 -7.40 0.45 -6.43
CA ALA A 13 -6.09 0.66 -5.82
C ALA A 13 -6.19 0.63 -4.29
N ALA A 14 -5.16 0.10 -3.63
CA ALA A 14 -5.06 0.06 -2.18
C ALA A 14 -3.73 0.63 -1.71
N TYR A 15 -3.76 1.32 -0.57
CA TYR A 15 -2.56 1.73 0.15
C TYR A 15 -2.49 1.01 1.48
N ILE A 16 -1.36 0.34 1.74
CA ILE A 16 -1.07 -0.33 3.00
C ILE A 16 0.01 0.47 3.72
N ARG A 17 -0.33 0.99 4.91
CA ARG A 17 0.58 1.81 5.71
C ARG A 17 1.15 1.01 6.86
N PHE A 18 2.48 0.89 6.92
CA PHE A 18 3.17 0.11 7.96
C PHE A 18 3.65 0.98 9.13
N SER A 19 3.97 2.26 8.89
CA SER A 19 4.47 3.18 9.93
C SER A 19 3.93 4.61 9.77
N GLY A 20 4.27 5.50 10.72
CA GLY A 20 3.98 6.94 10.60
C GLY A 20 5.09 7.74 9.92
N GLU A 21 6.23 7.10 9.62
CA GLU A 21 7.44 7.74 9.11
C GLU A 21 7.28 8.24 7.67
N ALA A 22 7.98 9.31 7.30
CA ALA A 22 7.85 9.89 5.97
C ALA A 22 8.20 8.89 4.84
N VAL A 23 7.44 8.95 3.75
CA VAL A 23 7.83 8.31 2.47
C VAL A 23 8.82 9.25 1.79
N LEU A 24 10.02 8.75 1.49
CA LEU A 24 11.05 9.51 0.78
C LEU A 24 11.36 8.95 -0.60
N GLU A 25 11.19 7.65 -0.78
CA GLU A 25 11.38 6.96 -2.05
C GLU A 25 10.28 5.92 -2.24
N SER A 26 9.94 5.67 -3.50
CA SER A 26 9.00 4.62 -3.89
C SER A 26 9.58 3.82 -5.07
N GLU A 27 9.49 2.50 -5.01
CA GLU A 27 9.99 1.60 -6.07
C GLU A 27 8.92 0.60 -6.48
N GLU A 28 8.63 0.50 -7.78
CA GLU A 28 7.78 -0.56 -8.32
C GLU A 28 8.60 -1.85 -8.44
N VAL A 29 8.29 -2.83 -7.58
CA VAL A 29 9.01 -4.10 -7.48
C VAL A 29 8.38 -5.22 -8.32
N SER A 30 7.14 -5.02 -8.76
CA SER A 30 6.38 -5.87 -9.67
C SER A 30 5.25 -5.03 -10.26
N GLU A 31 4.68 -5.44 -11.40
CA GLU A 31 3.54 -4.77 -12.02
C GLU A 31 2.44 -4.47 -10.98
N GLY A 32 2.22 -3.17 -10.72
CA GLY A 32 1.22 -2.67 -9.79
C GLY A 32 1.54 -2.80 -8.30
N ILE A 33 2.76 -3.22 -7.93
CA ILE A 33 3.22 -3.32 -6.54
C ILE A 33 4.37 -2.34 -6.31
N ILE A 34 4.12 -1.30 -5.51
CA ILE A 34 5.07 -0.23 -5.23
C ILE A 34 5.35 -0.20 -3.73
N LEU A 35 6.62 -0.28 -3.34
CA LEU A 35 7.05 -0.16 -1.95
C LEU A 35 7.53 1.26 -1.66
N ASP A 36 7.13 1.80 -0.51
CA ASP A 36 7.58 3.10 -0.01
C ASP A 36 8.65 2.93 1.06
N PHE A 37 9.71 3.73 1.00
CA PHE A 37 10.85 3.68 1.89
C PHE A 37 11.08 4.98 2.68
N ASP A 38 11.57 4.85 3.91
CA ASP A 38 12.11 5.96 4.71
C ASP A 38 13.58 6.29 4.36
N GLU A 39 14.15 7.28 5.06
CA GLU A 39 15.55 7.71 4.90
C GLU A 39 16.58 6.61 5.16
N ASN A 40 16.19 5.54 5.86
CA ASN A 40 17.04 4.42 6.22
C ASN A 40 16.80 3.19 5.34
N GLY A 41 15.97 3.31 4.29
CA GLY A 41 15.60 2.21 3.41
C GLY A 41 14.66 1.20 4.05
N ARG A 42 13.93 1.55 5.11
CA ARG A 42 12.90 0.69 5.70
C ARG A 42 11.57 0.89 4.97
N ILE A 43 10.85 -0.20 4.76
CA ILE A 43 9.50 -0.14 4.17
C ILE A 43 8.55 0.54 5.17
N VAL A 44 7.89 1.60 4.71
CA VAL A 44 6.92 2.39 5.50
C VAL A 44 5.51 2.35 4.92
N GLY A 45 5.38 2.00 3.65
CA GLY A 45 4.10 1.86 2.95
C GLY A 45 4.20 0.94 1.74
N MET A 46 3.05 0.65 1.14
CA MET A 46 2.94 -0.05 -0.13
C MET A 46 1.69 0.41 -0.87
N GLU A 47 1.85 0.81 -2.13
CA GLU A 47 0.74 1.00 -3.07
C GLU A 47 0.53 -0.28 -3.88
N VAL A 48 -0.74 -0.65 -4.03
CA VAL A 48 -1.18 -1.81 -4.80
C VAL A 48 -2.19 -1.34 -5.83
N LEU A 49 -1.76 -1.23 -7.08
CA LEU A 49 -2.62 -0.97 -8.24
C LEU A 49 -3.23 -2.29 -8.72
N GLY A 50 -4.48 -2.26 -9.21
CA GLY A 50 -5.22 -3.48 -9.51
C GLY A 50 -5.49 -4.31 -8.26
N ALA A 51 -5.87 -3.67 -7.15
CA ALA A 51 -5.93 -4.28 -5.83
C ALA A 51 -6.76 -5.56 -5.78
N ARG A 52 -7.85 -5.67 -6.55
CA ARG A 52 -8.65 -6.91 -6.67
C ARG A 52 -7.90 -8.11 -7.24
N LYS A 53 -6.85 -7.87 -8.04
CA LYS A 53 -5.96 -8.93 -8.58
C LYS A 53 -4.92 -9.37 -7.55
N HIS A 54 -4.45 -8.47 -6.70
CA HIS A 54 -3.28 -8.69 -5.85
C HIS A 54 -3.62 -8.96 -4.37
N LEU A 55 -4.78 -8.53 -3.88
CA LEU A 55 -5.18 -8.67 -2.48
C LEU A 55 -6.41 -9.57 -2.32
N PRO A 56 -6.50 -10.33 -1.22
CA PRO A 56 -7.70 -11.10 -0.93
C PRO A 56 -8.88 -10.15 -0.64
N PRO A 57 -10.12 -10.52 -1.02
CA PRO A 57 -11.30 -9.67 -0.81
C PRO A 57 -11.48 -9.18 0.64
N ALA A 58 -11.05 -9.96 1.63
CA ALA A 58 -11.10 -9.60 3.05
C ALA A 58 -10.26 -8.35 3.42
N MET A 59 -9.28 -7.99 2.59
CA MET A 59 -8.47 -6.77 2.74
C MET A 59 -9.08 -5.56 2.01
N LEU A 60 -10.04 -5.79 1.11
CA LEU A 60 -10.67 -4.78 0.26
C LEU A 60 -12.00 -4.29 0.85
N THR A 61 -12.04 -4.17 2.18
CA THR A 61 -13.14 -3.49 2.84
C THR A 61 -12.92 -2.00 2.71
N GLU A 62 -13.96 -1.25 2.37
CA GLU A 62 -13.89 0.23 2.34
C GLU A 62 -13.31 0.74 3.66
N ALA A 63 -12.36 1.68 3.57
CA ALA A 63 -11.89 2.39 4.75
C ALA A 63 -13.09 3.17 5.32
N ALA A 64 -13.49 2.83 6.54
CA ALA A 64 -14.45 3.60 7.31
C ALA A 64 -13.93 5.02 7.56
#